data_AF-A0AB32WDR6-F1
#
_entry.id   AF-A0AB32WDR6-F1
#
_cell.length_a   1.000
_cell.length_b   1.000
_cell.length_c   1.000
_cell.angle_alpha   90.00
_cell.angle_beta   90.00
_cell.angle_gamma   90.00
#
_symmetry.space_group_name_H-M   'P 1'
#
loop_
_entity.id
_entity.type
_entity.pdbx_description
1 polymer ?
#
loop_
_entity_poly.entity_id
_entity_poly.type
_entity_poly.pdbx_seq_one_letter_code
_entity_poly.pdbx_strand_id
1 'polypeptide(L)'
;MTLVHVGIHTFRDDDEIERGEKRRDEIERAIYESKISIIIFLKNYTSSTWSLNELVKIMEHRKFSKHIVLPIFYDVNPSQVKEQTGSFAEAFARHEESFKSDMDTVQRWRAALREVADLGGMLLEDRDMRRNSTRQESPDLAKRSRLWQKDAFDALREKIGTKIIKCLTIDLQRLLKEKYGKTIANQKNPLLMSNEVDIEIDAFANMQRLKLVQLDYVKLKGDYKDFPKSLIWLSWYGFA
;
A
#
# COMPACT_ATOMS: atom_id res chain seq x y z
N MET A 1 -14.51 9.80 -6.98
CA MET A 1 -13.97 10.57 -8.12
C MET A 1 -12.93 9.71 -8.83
N THR A 2 -12.90 9.71 -10.17
CA THR A 2 -11.87 9.03 -10.97
C THR A 2 -10.72 9.99 -11.29
N LEU A 3 -9.53 9.48 -11.63
CA LEU A 3 -8.34 10.29 -11.96
C LEU A 3 -8.61 11.30 -13.10
N VAL A 4 -9.32 10.86 -14.14
CA VAL A 4 -9.71 11.71 -15.28
C VAL A 4 -10.62 12.86 -14.86
N HIS A 5 -11.55 12.63 -13.93
CA HIS A 5 -12.48 13.65 -13.45
C HIS A 5 -11.78 14.80 -12.70
N VAL A 6 -10.58 14.56 -12.17
CA VAL A 6 -9.78 15.57 -11.47
C VAL A 6 -8.65 16.12 -12.36
N GLY A 7 -8.71 15.88 -13.68
CA GLY A 7 -7.77 16.42 -14.66
C GLY A 7 -6.42 15.70 -14.71
N ILE A 8 -6.30 14.50 -14.13
CA ILE A 8 -5.07 13.71 -14.22
C ILE A 8 -5.09 12.90 -15.52
N HIS A 9 -4.11 13.14 -16.39
CA HIS A 9 -3.90 12.35 -17.60
C HIS A 9 -3.41 10.95 -17.23
N THR A 10 -4.11 9.92 -17.67
CA THR A 10 -3.82 8.52 -17.33
C THR A 10 -3.60 7.68 -18.58
N PHE A 11 -2.55 6.88 -18.57
CA PHE A 11 -2.39 5.73 -19.46
C PHE A 11 -2.84 4.48 -18.70
N ARG A 12 -3.79 3.74 -19.25
CA ARG A 12 -4.25 2.46 -18.70
C ARG A 12 -3.78 1.37 -19.64
N ASP A 13 -3.01 0.43 -19.12
CA ASP A 13 -2.70 -0.79 -19.85
C ASP A 13 -3.91 -1.73 -19.74
N ASP A 14 -4.55 -2.04 -20.87
CA ASP A 14 -5.67 -2.97 -20.95
C ASP A 14 -5.22 -4.24 -21.69
N ASP A 15 -5.34 -5.37 -20.99
CA ASP A 15 -4.93 -6.71 -21.45
C ASP A 15 -5.78 -7.26 -22.62
N GLU A 16 -6.85 -6.57 -23.03
CA GLU A 16 -7.92 -7.13 -23.88
C GLU A 16 -7.66 -7.10 -25.41
N ILE A 17 -6.57 -6.52 -25.92
CA ILE A 17 -6.41 -6.35 -27.37
C ILE A 17 -5.08 -6.95 -27.87
N GLU A 18 -5.07 -7.56 -29.06
CA GLU A 18 -3.90 -8.14 -29.73
C GLU A 18 -2.65 -7.24 -29.67
N ARG A 19 -1.55 -7.84 -29.21
CA ARG A 19 -0.29 -7.17 -28.84
C ARG A 19 0.67 -7.10 -30.04
N GLY A 20 0.74 -5.94 -30.69
CA GLY A 20 1.75 -5.61 -31.72
C GLY A 20 2.87 -4.70 -31.21
N GLU A 21 3.96 -4.57 -31.98
CA GLU A 21 5.16 -3.76 -31.65
C GLU A 21 4.82 -2.31 -31.30
N LYS A 22 3.90 -1.67 -32.04
CA LYS A 22 3.49 -0.28 -31.81
C LYS A 22 2.93 -0.03 -30.40
N ARG A 23 2.23 -1.01 -29.80
CA ARG A 23 1.73 -0.88 -28.42
C ARG A 23 2.86 -0.96 -27.40
N ARG A 24 3.86 -1.81 -27.66
CA ARG A 24 5.03 -1.93 -26.77
C ARG A 24 5.75 -0.57 -26.63
N ASP A 25 5.94 0.13 -27.75
CA ASP A 25 6.57 1.46 -27.76
C ASP A 25 5.72 2.50 -27.01
N GLU A 26 4.39 2.45 -27.17
CA GLU A 26 3.47 3.34 -26.45
C GLU A 26 3.51 3.11 -24.94
N ILE A 27 3.56 1.86 -24.49
CA ILE A 27 3.68 1.49 -23.07
C ILE A 27 5.04 1.93 -22.52
N GLU A 28 6.13 1.65 -23.23
CA GLU A 28 7.47 2.07 -22.80
C GLU A 28 7.54 3.59 -22.66
N ARG A 29 7.04 4.34 -23.65
CA ARG A 29 6.96 5.79 -23.58
C ARG A 29 6.10 6.24 -22.40
N ALA A 30 4.93 5.64 -22.19
CA ALA A 30 4.06 5.97 -21.08
C ALA A 30 4.76 5.75 -19.72
N ILE A 31 5.54 4.68 -19.56
CA ILE A 31 6.31 4.43 -18.33
C ILE A 31 7.37 5.52 -18.11
N TYR A 32 8.11 5.90 -19.16
CA TYR A 32 9.18 6.90 -19.07
C TYR A 32 8.71 8.35 -18.92
N GLU A 33 7.56 8.70 -19.50
CA GLU A 33 7.00 10.06 -19.45
C GLU A 33 6.08 10.28 -18.25
N SER A 34 5.56 9.20 -17.66
CA SER A 34 4.71 9.29 -16.48
C SER A 34 5.51 9.74 -15.25
N LYS A 35 4.89 10.54 -14.39
CA LYS A 35 5.45 10.91 -13.08
C LYS A 35 5.14 9.87 -12.01
N ILE A 36 4.08 9.09 -12.22
CA ILE A 36 3.51 8.15 -11.25
C ILE A 36 3.09 6.89 -12.00
N SER A 37 3.50 5.71 -11.52
CA SER A 37 2.90 4.43 -11.89
C SER A 37 2.08 3.89 -10.72
N ILE A 38 0.82 3.56 -10.97
CA ILE A 38 -0.05 2.85 -10.03
C ILE A 38 -0.10 1.39 -10.46
N ILE A 39 0.30 0.48 -9.58
CA ILE A 39 0.38 -0.95 -9.89
C ILE A 39 -0.68 -1.68 -9.06
N ILE A 40 -1.62 -2.35 -9.72
CA ILE A 40 -2.72 -3.04 -9.05
C ILE A 40 -2.42 -4.53 -9.01
N PHE A 41 -1.98 -5.01 -7.84
CA PHE A 41 -1.76 -6.43 -7.60
C PHE A 41 -3.09 -7.14 -7.33
N LEU A 42 -3.49 -7.98 -8.28
CA LEU A 42 -4.55 -8.97 -8.16
C LEU A 42 -3.95 -10.37 -7.94
N LYS A 43 -4.77 -11.34 -7.52
CA LYS A 43 -4.34 -12.73 -7.29
C LYS A 43 -3.66 -13.38 -8.50
N ASN A 44 -4.04 -12.99 -9.71
CA ASN A 44 -3.54 -13.51 -10.99
C ASN A 44 -2.55 -12.55 -11.69
N TYR A 45 -2.10 -11.47 -11.04
CA TYR A 45 -1.19 -10.48 -11.64
C TYR A 45 0.03 -11.13 -12.29
N THR A 46 0.63 -12.12 -11.61
CA THR A 46 1.85 -12.78 -12.08
C THR A 46 1.61 -13.90 -13.10
N SER A 47 0.35 -14.17 -13.49
CA SER A 47 0.08 -15.12 -14.57
C SER A 47 0.52 -14.60 -15.95
N SER A 48 0.62 -13.27 -16.10
CA SER A 48 1.02 -12.60 -17.34
C SER A 48 2.50 -12.24 -17.30
N THR A 49 3.31 -12.79 -18.21
CA THR A 49 4.72 -12.40 -18.37
C THR A 49 4.87 -10.93 -18.79
N TRP A 50 3.84 -10.38 -19.44
CA TRP A 50 3.79 -8.98 -19.84
C TRP A 50 3.75 -8.05 -18.63
N SER A 51 2.82 -8.27 -17.72
CA SER A 51 2.67 -7.49 -16.48
C SER A 51 3.93 -7.58 -15.59
N LEU A 52 4.65 -8.71 -15.66
CA LEU A 52 5.94 -8.89 -14.99
C LEU A 52 7.08 -8.10 -15.66
N ASN A 53 7.13 -8.08 -16.99
CA ASN A 53 8.11 -7.30 -17.75
C ASN A 53 7.91 -5.78 -17.59
N GLU A 54 6.66 -5.32 -17.58
CA GLU A 54 6.33 -3.92 -17.30
C GLU A 54 6.72 -3.52 -15.89
N LEU A 55 6.44 -4.38 -14.90
CA LEU A 55 6.87 -4.15 -13.52
C LEU A 55 8.39 -3.99 -13.44
N VAL A 56 9.17 -4.83 -14.13
CA VAL A 56 10.63 -4.69 -14.18
C VAL A 56 11.02 -3.32 -14.76
N LYS A 57 10.44 -2.92 -15.90
CA LYS A 57 10.72 -1.62 -16.53
C LYS A 57 10.38 -0.44 -15.62
N ILE A 58 9.22 -0.47 -14.96
CA ILE A 58 8.79 0.57 -14.02
C ILE A 58 9.80 0.67 -12.86
N MET A 59 10.20 -0.48 -12.29
CA MET A 59 11.13 -0.51 -11.17
C MET A 59 12.56 -0.11 -11.57
N GLU A 60 12.98 -0.43 -12.79
CA GLU A 60 14.24 0.06 -13.36
C GLU A 60 14.20 1.57 -13.59
N HIS A 61 13.15 2.09 -14.22
CA HIS A 61 12.99 3.52 -14.44
C HIS A 61 12.99 4.30 -13.11
N ARG A 62 12.32 3.76 -12.08
CA ARG A 62 12.30 4.32 -10.73
C ARG A 62 13.68 4.47 -10.11
N LYS A 63 14.65 3.59 -10.39
CA LYS A 63 15.99 3.64 -9.79
C LYS A 63 16.79 4.87 -10.23
N PHE A 64 16.52 5.37 -11.43
CA PHE A 64 17.29 6.45 -12.06
C PHE A 64 16.51 7.76 -12.22
N SER A 65 15.28 7.81 -11.72
CA SER A 65 14.38 8.96 -11.86
C SER A 65 13.68 9.28 -10.54
N LYS A 66 12.95 10.41 -10.52
CA LYS A 66 12.05 10.75 -9.40
C LYS A 66 10.67 10.09 -9.54
N HIS A 67 10.56 9.05 -10.35
CA HIS A 67 9.31 8.36 -10.63
C HIS A 67 8.71 7.76 -9.36
N ILE A 68 7.43 8.06 -9.12
CA ILE A 68 6.71 7.56 -7.95
C ILE A 68 6.00 6.27 -8.34
N VAL A 69 6.19 5.21 -7.55
CA VAL A 69 5.48 3.94 -7.74
C VAL A 69 4.56 3.71 -6.56
N LEU A 70 3.28 3.52 -6.84
CA LEU A 70 2.21 3.31 -5.87
C LEU A 70 1.60 1.91 -6.06
N PRO A 71 2.03 0.91 -5.27
CA PRO A 71 1.39 -0.39 -5.29
C PRO A 71 0.05 -0.36 -4.55
N ILE A 72 -0.97 -0.91 -5.20
CA ILE A 72 -2.30 -1.19 -4.66
C ILE A 72 -2.45 -2.71 -4.62
N PHE A 73 -2.67 -3.26 -3.44
CA PHE A 73 -2.87 -4.69 -3.23
C PHE A 73 -4.37 -4.94 -3.09
N TYR A 74 -4.97 -5.53 -4.12
CA TYR A 74 -6.41 -5.76 -4.21
C TYR A 74 -6.72 -7.23 -3.97
N ASP A 75 -7.35 -7.54 -2.82
CA ASP A 75 -7.61 -8.92 -2.36
C ASP A 75 -6.37 -9.83 -2.35
N VAL A 76 -5.21 -9.23 -2.03
CA VAL A 76 -3.90 -9.91 -1.95
C VAL A 76 -3.10 -9.31 -0.80
N ASN A 77 -2.55 -10.17 0.05
CA ASN A 77 -1.66 -9.70 1.11
C ASN A 77 -0.29 -9.26 0.53
N PRO A 78 0.23 -8.07 0.86
CA PRO A 78 1.54 -7.61 0.43
C PRO A 78 2.69 -8.60 0.73
N SER A 79 2.59 -9.39 1.80
CA SER A 79 3.58 -10.44 2.12
C SER A 79 3.62 -11.52 1.02
N GLN A 80 2.46 -11.92 0.49
CA GLN A 80 2.37 -12.90 -0.60
C GLN A 80 3.02 -12.38 -1.87
N VAL A 81 2.88 -11.08 -2.16
CA VAL A 81 3.60 -10.45 -3.28
C VAL A 81 5.10 -10.41 -3.02
N LYS A 82 5.52 -10.03 -1.80
CA LYS A 82 6.93 -9.86 -1.42
C LYS A 82 7.72 -11.17 -1.35
N GLU A 83 7.08 -12.22 -0.86
CA GLU A 83 7.65 -13.55 -0.65
C GLU A 83 7.29 -14.52 -1.78
N GLN A 84 6.43 -14.09 -2.71
CA GLN A 84 5.91 -14.89 -3.83
C GLN A 84 5.27 -16.21 -3.35
N THR A 85 4.34 -16.13 -2.40
CA THR A 85 3.60 -17.27 -1.83
C THR A 85 2.14 -17.33 -2.33
N GLY A 86 1.44 -18.44 -2.09
CA GLY A 86 0.05 -18.64 -2.55
C GLY A 86 -0.04 -18.68 -4.09
N SER A 87 -1.00 -17.95 -4.68
CA SER A 87 -1.18 -17.91 -6.13
C SER A 87 0.05 -17.41 -6.90
N PHE A 88 0.88 -16.58 -6.25
CA PHE A 88 2.14 -16.09 -6.82
C PHE A 88 3.14 -17.24 -6.96
N ALA A 89 3.24 -18.13 -5.96
CA ALA A 89 4.12 -19.30 -6.02
C ALA A 89 3.73 -20.24 -7.18
N GLU A 90 2.44 -20.53 -7.32
CA GLU A 90 1.91 -21.38 -8.39
C GLU A 90 2.21 -20.79 -9.79
N ALA A 91 2.05 -19.48 -9.95
CA ALA A 91 2.39 -18.81 -11.20
C ALA A 91 3.90 -18.88 -11.50
N PHE A 92 4.75 -18.68 -10.49
CA PHE A 92 6.20 -18.77 -10.67
C PHE A 92 6.66 -20.19 -10.99
N ALA A 93 6.06 -21.23 -10.42
CA ALA A 93 6.39 -22.60 -10.78
C ALA A 93 6.16 -22.88 -12.28
N ARG A 94 5.07 -22.33 -12.86
CA ARG A 94 4.81 -22.43 -14.32
C ARG A 94 5.83 -21.64 -15.15
N HIS A 95 6.21 -20.44 -14.69
CA HIS A 95 7.20 -19.63 -15.39
C HIS A 95 8.59 -20.26 -15.34
N GLU A 96 9.00 -20.82 -14.21
CA GLU A 96 10.28 -21.52 -14.07
C GLU A 96 10.37 -22.72 -15.01
N GLU A 97 9.27 -23.45 -15.19
CA GLU A 97 9.18 -24.52 -16.18
C GLU A 97 9.28 -24.00 -17.62
N SER A 98 8.60 -22.89 -17.92
CA SER A 98 8.55 -22.32 -19.28
C SER A 98 9.84 -21.58 -19.67
N PHE A 99 10.56 -21.04 -18.70
CA PHE A 99 11.78 -20.24 -18.86
C PHE A 99 13.02 -20.94 -18.29
N LYS A 100 13.06 -22.28 -18.31
CA LYS A 100 14.20 -23.08 -17.83
C LYS A 100 15.56 -22.63 -18.39
N SER A 101 15.59 -22.18 -19.64
CA SER A 101 16.80 -21.69 -20.31
C SER A 101 17.13 -20.22 -20.03
N ASP A 102 16.21 -19.47 -19.41
CA ASP A 102 16.33 -18.04 -19.10
C ASP A 102 15.83 -17.75 -17.67
N MET A 103 16.49 -18.39 -16.71
CA MET A 103 16.18 -18.21 -15.29
C MET A 103 16.49 -16.79 -14.80
N ASP A 104 17.39 -16.06 -15.48
CA ASP A 104 17.72 -14.68 -15.15
C ASP A 104 16.50 -13.77 -15.28
N THR A 105 15.70 -13.94 -16.32
CA THR A 105 14.42 -13.23 -16.48
C THR A 105 13.47 -13.50 -15.31
N VAL A 106 13.34 -14.76 -14.89
CA VAL A 106 12.50 -15.12 -13.73
C VAL A 106 13.01 -14.47 -12.44
N GLN A 107 14.34 -14.43 -12.23
CA GLN A 107 14.92 -13.77 -11.06
C GLN A 107 14.69 -12.26 -11.06
N ARG A 108 14.74 -11.60 -12.22
CA ARG A 108 14.40 -10.17 -12.35
C ARG A 108 12.96 -9.89 -11.94
N TRP A 109 12.01 -10.74 -12.37
CA TRP A 109 10.61 -10.63 -11.96
C TRP A 109 10.44 -10.78 -10.44
N ARG A 110 11.07 -11.80 -9.84
CA ARG A 110 11.04 -12.00 -8.37
C ARG A 110 11.62 -10.80 -7.62
N ALA A 111 12.75 -10.26 -8.09
CA ALA A 111 13.37 -9.09 -7.49
C ALA A 111 12.46 -7.85 -7.56
N ALA A 112 11.83 -7.59 -8.72
CA ALA A 112 10.95 -6.45 -8.89
C ALA A 112 9.70 -6.54 -8.00
N LEU A 113 9.08 -7.72 -7.86
CA LEU A 113 7.95 -7.95 -6.94
C LEU A 113 8.34 -7.74 -5.47
N ARG A 114 9.52 -8.22 -5.07
CA ARG A 114 10.02 -8.01 -3.72
C ARG A 114 10.27 -6.53 -3.43
N GLU A 115 10.89 -5.82 -4.39
CA GLU A 115 11.21 -4.40 -4.26
C GLU A 115 9.94 -3.55 -4.20
N VAL A 116 9.00 -3.73 -5.13
CA VAL A 116 7.75 -2.97 -5.16
C VAL A 116 6.88 -3.23 -3.93
N ALA A 117 6.83 -4.48 -3.44
CA ALA A 117 6.09 -4.81 -2.23
C ALA A 117 6.69 -4.18 -0.97
N ASP A 118 7.99 -3.86 -0.98
CA ASP A 118 8.68 -3.21 0.13
C ASP A 118 8.48 -1.67 0.16
N LEU A 119 7.97 -1.06 -0.92
CA LEU A 119 7.76 0.40 -0.97
C LEU A 119 6.70 0.90 0.02
N GLY A 120 5.82 0.01 0.50
CA GLY A 120 4.58 0.43 1.15
C GLY A 120 3.50 0.71 0.09
N GLY A 121 2.26 0.33 0.36
CA GLY A 121 1.16 0.51 -0.57
C GLY A 121 -0.19 0.36 0.09
N MET A 122 -1.25 0.65 -0.67
CA MET A 122 -2.63 0.56 -0.19
C MET A 122 -3.14 -0.87 -0.26
N LEU A 123 -3.81 -1.32 0.80
CA LEU A 123 -4.48 -2.61 0.85
C LEU A 123 -5.98 -2.37 0.67
N LEU A 124 -6.53 -2.83 -0.45
CA LEU A 124 -7.94 -2.79 -0.78
C LEU A 124 -8.50 -4.22 -0.66
N GLU A 125 -9.06 -4.52 0.52
CA GLU A 125 -9.57 -5.86 0.85
C GLU A 125 -10.87 -5.79 1.64
N ASP A 126 -11.63 -6.88 1.58
CA ASP A 126 -12.74 -7.16 2.47
C ASP A 126 -12.24 -7.43 3.92
N ARG A 127 -13.14 -7.37 4.90
CA ARG A 127 -12.82 -7.22 6.34
C ARG A 127 -11.88 -8.28 6.95
N ASP A 128 -11.76 -9.47 6.37
CA ASP A 128 -11.09 -10.62 7.01
C ASP A 128 -9.59 -10.72 6.71
N MET A 129 -9.12 -10.35 5.51
CA MET A 129 -7.68 -10.40 5.20
C MET A 129 -6.86 -9.31 5.93
N ARG A 130 -7.46 -8.13 6.16
CA ARG A 130 -6.84 -7.03 6.92
C ARG A 130 -6.43 -7.39 8.36
N ARG A 131 -7.08 -8.38 8.99
CA ARG A 131 -6.71 -8.85 10.35
C ARG A 131 -5.50 -9.78 10.36
N ASN A 132 -5.20 -10.41 9.22
CA ASN A 132 -4.13 -11.41 9.11
C ASN A 132 -2.81 -10.81 8.61
N SER A 133 -2.84 -9.70 7.85
CA SER A 133 -1.62 -9.09 7.30
C SER A 133 -0.71 -8.45 8.35
N THR A 134 -1.26 -7.81 9.40
CA THR A 134 -0.48 -7.25 10.51
C THR A 134 0.22 -8.30 11.37
N ARG A 135 -0.37 -9.49 11.50
CA ARG A 135 0.17 -10.59 12.31
C ARG A 135 1.39 -11.26 11.68
N GLN A 136 1.55 -11.15 10.36
CA GLN A 136 2.61 -11.86 9.63
C GLN A 136 3.98 -11.17 9.66
N GLU A 137 4.09 -9.89 10.03
CA GLU A 137 5.40 -9.22 10.08
C GLU A 137 6.18 -9.52 11.37
N SER A 138 5.65 -9.12 12.52
CA SER A 138 6.30 -9.33 13.83
C SER A 138 5.26 -9.19 14.93
N PRO A 139 5.32 -9.92 16.05
CA PRO A 139 4.45 -9.59 17.20
C PRO A 139 4.73 -8.18 17.73
N ASP A 140 5.97 -7.69 17.63
CA ASP A 140 6.42 -6.39 18.11
C ASP A 140 6.08 -5.27 17.10
N LEU A 141 5.24 -4.30 17.51
CA LEU A 141 4.80 -3.18 16.68
C LEU A 141 5.97 -2.32 16.18
N ALA A 142 7.02 -2.15 16.98
CA ALA A 142 8.17 -1.32 16.65
C ALA A 142 8.98 -1.86 15.46
N LYS A 143 8.87 -3.18 15.21
CA LYS A 143 9.57 -3.89 14.14
C LYS A 143 8.75 -4.03 12.86
N ARG A 144 7.49 -3.60 12.86
CA ARG A 144 6.62 -3.67 11.68
C ARG A 144 6.86 -2.48 10.76
N SER A 145 6.87 -2.75 9.47
CA SER A 145 6.90 -1.75 8.42
C SER A 145 5.51 -1.16 8.14
N ARG A 146 4.45 -1.86 8.53
CA ARG A 146 3.06 -1.49 8.26
C ARG A 146 2.19 -1.67 9.50
N LEU A 147 1.43 -0.64 9.84
CA LEU A 147 0.50 -0.66 10.96
C LEU A 147 -0.92 -0.31 10.50
N TRP A 148 -1.89 -1.06 11.01
CA TRP A 148 -3.28 -0.97 10.59
C TRP A 148 -4.21 -0.94 11.80
N GLN A 149 -5.20 -0.07 11.75
CA GLN A 149 -6.31 0.01 12.70
C GLN A 149 -5.80 0.11 14.14
N LYS A 150 -6.03 -0.94 14.96
CA LYS A 150 -5.69 -0.94 16.38
C LYS A 150 -4.18 -0.83 16.59
N ASP A 151 -3.39 -1.57 15.81
CA ASP A 151 -1.93 -1.56 15.95
C ASP A 151 -1.35 -0.17 15.62
N ALA A 152 -1.93 0.50 14.63
CA ALA A 152 -1.57 1.88 14.29
C ALA A 152 -1.97 2.86 15.38
N PHE A 153 -3.17 2.70 15.93
CA PHE A 153 -3.68 3.52 17.02
C PHE A 153 -2.84 3.37 18.29
N ASP A 154 -2.56 2.14 18.71
CA ASP A 154 -1.75 1.83 19.88
C ASP A 154 -0.32 2.36 19.70
N ALA A 155 0.28 2.18 18.52
CA ALA A 155 1.63 2.70 18.25
C ALA A 155 1.72 4.24 18.29
N LEU A 156 0.70 4.95 17.83
CA LEU A 156 0.66 6.42 17.92
C LEU A 156 0.40 6.88 19.35
N ARG A 157 -0.56 6.25 20.05
CA ARG A 157 -0.92 6.61 21.43
C ARG A 157 0.22 6.37 22.40
N GLU A 158 0.95 5.26 22.23
CA GLU A 158 2.08 4.88 23.08
C GLU A 158 3.43 5.40 22.56
N LYS A 159 3.42 6.18 21.46
CA LYS A 159 4.61 6.75 20.82
C LYS A 159 5.69 5.71 20.47
N ILE A 160 5.27 4.52 20.03
CA ILE A 160 6.13 3.39 19.61
C ILE A 160 6.68 3.59 18.18
N GLY A 161 6.46 4.76 17.57
CA GLY A 161 6.92 5.06 16.21
C GLY A 161 8.41 4.78 16.01
N THR A 162 8.76 4.08 14.93
CA THR A 162 10.14 3.82 14.52
C THR A 162 10.37 4.18 13.07
N LYS A 163 11.65 4.32 12.68
CA LYS A 163 12.04 4.54 11.28
C LYS A 163 11.65 3.38 10.36
N ILE A 164 11.24 2.22 10.88
CA ILE A 164 10.86 1.05 10.07
C ILE A 164 9.46 1.24 9.49
N ILE A 165 8.58 1.93 10.21
CA ILE A 165 7.20 2.14 9.82
C ILE A 165 7.15 3.03 8.57
N LYS A 166 6.55 2.49 7.51
CA LYS A 166 6.37 3.14 6.20
C LYS A 166 4.91 3.45 5.91
N CYS A 167 3.97 2.71 6.50
CA CYS A 167 2.54 2.86 6.26
C CYS A 167 1.76 2.79 7.57
N LEU A 168 0.81 3.71 7.74
CA LEU A 168 -0.10 3.75 8.87
C LEU A 168 -1.53 4.03 8.39
N THR A 169 -2.50 3.23 8.86
CA THR A 169 -3.91 3.43 8.57
C THR A 169 -4.77 3.31 9.83
N ILE A 170 -5.68 4.25 10.06
CA ILE A 170 -6.63 4.24 11.19
C ILE A 170 -8.00 4.67 10.70
N ASP A 171 -9.03 3.89 11.02
CA ASP A 171 -10.43 4.32 11.00
C ASP A 171 -10.96 4.31 12.43
N LEU A 172 -11.06 5.50 13.03
CA LEU A 172 -11.41 5.61 14.44
C LEU A 172 -12.87 5.20 14.70
N GLN A 173 -13.79 5.54 13.79
CA GLN A 173 -15.19 5.12 13.93
C GLN A 173 -15.32 3.60 13.94
N ARG A 174 -14.55 2.92 13.08
CA ARG A 174 -14.52 1.46 13.05
C ARG A 174 -13.94 0.89 14.35
N LEU A 175 -12.83 1.42 14.84
CA LEU A 175 -12.24 0.98 16.11
C LEU A 175 -13.21 1.13 17.29
N LEU A 176 -13.93 2.25 17.34
CA LEU A 176 -14.95 2.48 18.37
C LEU A 176 -16.14 1.53 18.21
N LYS A 177 -16.60 1.26 16.98
CA LYS A 177 -17.65 0.26 16.72
C LYS A 177 -17.22 -1.15 17.15
N GLU A 178 -15.99 -1.56 16.88
CA GLU A 178 -15.48 -2.88 17.29
C GLU A 178 -15.33 -2.98 18.82
N LYS A 179 -14.95 -1.89 19.50
CA LYS A 179 -14.77 -1.85 20.96
C LYS A 179 -16.08 -1.73 21.75
N TYR A 180 -17.05 -0.96 21.24
CA TYR A 180 -18.28 -0.60 21.97
C TYR A 180 -19.57 -1.13 21.33
N GLY A 181 -19.48 -1.87 20.23
CA GLY A 181 -20.58 -2.29 19.37
C GLY A 181 -21.68 -3.16 19.98
N LYS A 182 -21.59 -3.56 21.26
CA LYS A 182 -22.69 -4.21 21.98
C LYS A 182 -23.49 -3.28 22.91
N THR A 183 -23.00 -2.09 23.24
CA THR A 183 -23.60 -1.26 24.31
C THR A 183 -24.36 -0.02 23.78
N ILE A 184 -24.20 0.35 22.50
CA ILE A 184 -24.65 1.66 21.97
C ILE A 184 -25.65 1.53 20.79
N ALA A 185 -26.46 0.47 20.73
CA ALA A 185 -27.57 0.46 19.77
C ALA A 185 -28.63 1.56 20.06
N ASN A 186 -28.61 2.18 21.26
CA ASN A 186 -29.68 3.05 21.74
C ASN A 186 -29.27 4.48 22.15
N GLN A 187 -28.05 4.97 21.88
CA GLN A 187 -27.71 6.38 22.16
C GLN A 187 -27.40 7.17 20.89
N LYS A 188 -28.15 8.27 20.73
CA LYS A 188 -28.26 9.12 19.54
C LYS A 188 -27.02 9.93 19.16
N ASN A 189 -25.84 9.73 19.74
CA ASN A 189 -24.63 10.42 19.24
C ASN A 189 -23.31 9.74 19.68
N PRO A 190 -22.64 8.99 18.78
CA PRO A 190 -21.27 8.50 18.99
C PRO A 190 -20.21 9.61 19.03
N LEU A 191 -20.57 10.84 18.64
CA LEU A 191 -19.68 11.98 18.43
C LEU A 191 -19.15 12.64 19.72
N LEU A 192 -19.69 12.32 20.90
CA LEU A 192 -19.31 12.98 22.17
C LEU A 192 -18.02 12.42 22.81
N MET A 193 -17.41 11.37 22.26
CA MET A 193 -16.19 10.76 22.82
C MET A 193 -14.90 11.20 22.08
N SER A 194 -14.99 12.08 21.07
CA SER A 194 -13.82 12.44 20.25
C SER A 194 -12.74 13.21 21.00
N ASN A 195 -13.08 13.88 22.10
CA ASN A 195 -12.13 14.69 22.87
C ASN A 195 -11.18 13.86 23.76
N GLU A 196 -11.42 12.55 23.94
CA GLU A 196 -10.52 11.64 24.70
C GLU A 196 -9.54 10.86 23.82
N VAL A 197 -9.60 11.04 22.50
CA VAL A 197 -8.88 10.20 21.52
C VAL A 197 -8.01 11.02 20.56
N ASP A 198 -7.59 12.20 21.00
CA ASP A 198 -6.67 13.01 20.23
C ASP A 198 -5.27 12.36 20.18
N ILE A 199 -4.66 12.37 19.01
CA ILE A 199 -3.30 11.87 18.81
C ILE A 199 -2.35 13.07 18.70
N GLU A 200 -1.30 13.10 19.52
CA GLU A 200 -0.26 14.13 19.43
C GLU A 200 0.60 13.94 18.18
N ILE A 201 0.91 15.02 17.47
CA ILE A 201 1.70 14.97 16.23
C ILE A 201 3.13 14.49 16.49
N ASP A 202 3.68 14.71 17.69
CA ASP A 202 5.00 14.24 18.07
C ASP A 202 5.10 12.69 18.11
N ALA A 203 3.97 11.97 18.14
CA ALA A 203 3.93 10.52 17.97
C ALA A 203 4.51 10.06 16.63
N PHE A 204 4.54 10.93 15.63
CA PHE A 204 5.12 10.67 14.32
C PHE A 204 6.62 11.00 14.22
N ALA A 205 7.21 11.66 15.23
CA ALA A 205 8.56 12.24 15.14
C ALA A 205 9.65 11.21 14.76
N ASN A 206 9.51 9.97 15.25
CA ASN A 206 10.46 8.89 14.98
C ASN A 206 10.17 8.10 13.69
N MET A 207 9.07 8.38 12.98
CA MET A 207 8.64 7.67 11.78
C MET A 207 9.19 8.30 10.49
N GLN A 208 10.51 8.46 10.41
CA GLN A 208 11.18 9.19 9.32
C GLN A 208 10.99 8.59 7.92
N ARG A 209 10.62 7.31 7.82
CA ARG A 209 10.35 6.62 6.55
C ARG A 209 8.86 6.50 6.24
N LEU A 210 7.99 7.15 7.01
CA LEU A 210 6.56 7.13 6.77
C LEU A 210 6.26 7.75 5.40
N LYS A 211 5.61 6.97 4.54
CA LYS A 211 5.25 7.33 3.16
C LYS A 211 3.75 7.45 2.97
N LEU A 212 2.98 6.62 3.65
CA LEU A 212 1.53 6.54 3.46
C LEU A 212 0.85 6.68 4.82
N VAL A 213 -0.06 7.64 4.92
CA VAL A 213 -0.89 7.87 6.09
C VAL A 213 -2.34 7.96 5.68
N GLN A 214 -3.19 7.15 6.30
CA GLN A 214 -4.64 7.26 6.23
C GLN A 214 -5.20 7.42 7.64
N LEU A 215 -5.88 8.54 7.89
CA LEU A 215 -6.48 8.90 9.16
C LEU A 215 -7.94 9.25 8.92
N ASP A 216 -8.85 8.34 9.26
CA ASP A 216 -10.28 8.56 9.13
C ASP A 216 -10.90 8.78 10.51
N TYR A 217 -11.54 9.94 10.68
CA TYR A 217 -12.15 10.43 11.93
C TYR A 217 -11.18 10.55 13.10
N VAL A 218 -9.89 10.71 12.82
CA VAL A 218 -8.84 10.93 13.83
C VAL A 218 -8.56 12.42 13.95
N LYS A 219 -8.47 12.91 15.19
CA LYS A 219 -8.07 14.29 15.50
C LYS A 219 -6.62 14.33 15.94
N LEU A 220 -5.83 15.21 15.30
CA LEU A 220 -4.43 15.42 15.64
C LEU A 220 -4.28 16.71 16.47
N LYS A 221 -3.40 16.69 17.46
CA LYS A 221 -3.06 17.84 18.32
C LYS A 221 -1.56 18.12 18.30
N GLY A 222 -1.20 19.38 18.53
CA GLY A 222 0.19 19.83 18.61
C GLY A 222 0.65 20.51 17.34
N ASP A 223 1.96 20.52 17.14
CA ASP A 223 2.60 21.31 16.11
C ASP A 223 2.92 20.48 14.87
N TYR A 224 2.53 20.99 13.69
CA TYR A 224 2.70 20.27 12.43
C TYR A 224 4.12 20.31 11.86
N LYS A 225 5.07 21.02 12.51
CA LYS A 225 6.50 21.03 12.08
C LYS A 225 7.11 19.63 12.12
N ASP A 226 6.63 18.81 13.06
CA ASP A 226 7.09 17.45 13.31
C ASP A 226 6.30 16.41 12.50
N PHE A 227 5.34 16.86 11.69
CA PHE A 227 4.59 15.97 10.82
C PHE A 227 5.50 15.40 9.72
N PRO A 228 5.35 14.12 9.32
CA PRO A 228 6.27 13.47 8.38
C PRO A 228 6.34 14.18 7.03
N LYS A 229 7.54 14.68 6.69
CA LYS A 229 7.80 15.42 5.43
C LYS A 229 7.99 14.52 4.22
N SER A 230 8.14 13.22 4.45
CA SER A 230 8.52 12.25 3.42
C SER A 230 7.31 11.55 2.78
N LEU A 231 6.09 11.98 3.14
CA LEU A 231 4.83 11.41 2.71
C LEU A 231 4.65 11.53 1.19
N ILE A 232 4.19 10.43 0.62
CA ILE A 232 3.73 10.31 -0.76
C ILE A 232 2.20 10.35 -0.79
N TRP A 233 1.55 9.84 0.27
CA TRP A 233 0.10 9.85 0.41
C TRP A 233 -0.31 10.28 1.82
N LEU A 234 -1.25 11.21 1.87
CA LEU A 234 -1.99 11.56 3.06
C LEU A 234 -3.48 11.56 2.73
N SER A 235 -4.24 10.67 3.36
CA SER A 235 -5.71 10.77 3.44
C SER A 235 -6.07 11.13 4.86
N TRP A 236 -6.73 12.26 5.03
CA TRP A 236 -7.23 12.68 6.32
C TRP A 236 -8.69 13.10 6.17
N TYR A 237 -9.60 12.27 6.66
CA TYR A 237 -11.04 12.45 6.46
C TYR A 237 -11.76 12.55 7.81
N GLY A 238 -12.87 13.30 7.86
CA GLY A 238 -13.74 13.35 9.03
C GLY A 238 -13.12 14.05 10.25
N PHE A 239 -12.13 14.92 10.05
CA PHE A 239 -11.60 15.81 11.08
C PHE A 239 -12.51 17.05 11.15
N ALA A 240 -13.04 17.34 12.34
CA ALA A 240 -13.80 18.55 12.64
C ALA A 240 -13.35 19.12 14.00
#